data_AF-A0A7Y5IPY8-F1
#
_entry.id   AF-A0A7Y5IPY8-F1
#
_cell.length_a   1.000
_cell.length_b   1.000
_cell.length_c   1.000
_cell.angle_alpha   90.00
_cell.angle_beta   90.00
_cell.angle_gamma   90.00
#
_symmetry.space_group_name_H-M   'P 1'
#
loop_
_entity.id
_entity.type
_entity.pdbx_description
1 polymer ?
#
loop_
_entity_poly.entity_id
_entity_poly.type
_entity_poly.pdbx_seq_one_letter_code
_entity_poly.pdbx_strand_id
1 'polypeptide(L)'
;MSAKILTIDIETYRTRNPQVIEAISKEQRLRQPARNAAKEDKMNWHTAAAQEERISEALAKTSVDPLFAEVLCISFALDDDEPNVFGFGPGPELTAPNEVEALEPFRYLVDTSCGPNTTWVGHNLKKFDLAVLLNRYRALRIEPPVLFPSWTGRYWDGRVFDTMDRTPSSNGLGMVSLDDACLAYGIVSSKQKVALEDGTPLLGSTVGLAFERGEYKALAIYAMGDIYSTRELYRVQTFGGRRECWASDDEQLAEILEIRDSAESAMAKSHLILNALVSKGMVSRDLLPREAA
;
A
#
# COMPACT_ATOMS: atom_id res chain seq x y z
N MET A 1 -13.81 -19.61 6.15
CA MET A 1 -13.26 -18.76 7.24
C MET A 1 -12.84 -17.45 6.60
N SER A 2 -13.05 -16.31 7.26
CA SER A 2 -12.59 -15.03 6.73
C SER A 2 -11.06 -14.94 6.85
N ALA A 3 -10.41 -14.33 5.85
CA ALA A 3 -8.98 -14.10 5.85
C ALA A 3 -8.56 -13.22 7.03
N LYS A 4 -7.43 -13.50 7.66
CA LYS A 4 -6.91 -12.68 8.77
C LYS A 4 -6.10 -11.49 8.26
N ILE A 5 -5.45 -11.64 7.11
CA ILE A 5 -4.59 -10.64 6.49
C ILE A 5 -4.99 -10.47 5.04
N LEU A 6 -5.11 -9.22 4.60
CA LEU A 6 -5.17 -8.83 3.19
C LEU A 6 -3.91 -8.00 2.91
N THR A 7 -2.95 -8.57 2.19
CA THR A 7 -1.80 -7.79 1.70
C THR A 7 -2.18 -7.18 0.37
N ILE A 8 -1.90 -5.90 0.17
CA ILE A 8 -2.30 -5.15 -1.03
C ILE A 8 -1.23 -4.13 -1.42
N ASP A 9 -1.12 -3.92 -2.73
CA ASP A 9 -0.37 -2.85 -3.37
C ASP A 9 -1.05 -2.48 -4.70
N ILE A 10 -1.06 -1.19 -5.05
CA ILE A 10 -1.61 -0.72 -6.32
C ILE A 10 -0.54 -0.10 -7.21
N GLU A 11 -0.65 -0.39 -8.51
CA GLU A 11 0.04 0.38 -9.53
C GLU A 11 -0.92 1.39 -10.12
N THR A 12 -0.41 2.60 -10.34
CA THR A 12 -1.23 3.72 -10.80
C THR A 12 -0.78 4.26 -12.14
N TYR A 13 -1.70 4.94 -12.79
CA TYR A 13 -1.47 5.65 -14.03
C TYR A 13 -1.86 7.12 -13.91
N ARG A 14 -1.35 7.93 -14.83
CA ARG A 14 -1.73 9.35 -14.91
C ARG A 14 -3.23 9.50 -15.17
N THR A 15 -3.77 10.66 -14.81
CA THR A 15 -5.18 10.96 -15.03
C THR A 15 -5.51 10.97 -16.53
N ARG A 16 -6.65 10.38 -16.87
CA ARG A 16 -7.25 10.41 -18.21
C ARG A 16 -8.51 11.27 -18.25
N ASN A 17 -8.87 11.92 -17.14
CA ASN A 17 -10.01 12.82 -17.09
C ASN A 17 -9.75 14.06 -17.97
N PRO A 18 -10.56 14.31 -19.03
CA PRO A 18 -10.34 15.43 -19.94
C PRO A 18 -10.32 16.80 -19.26
N GLN A 19 -11.15 17.00 -18.23
CA GLN A 19 -11.24 18.27 -17.51
C GLN A 19 -9.98 18.54 -16.68
N VAL A 20 -9.45 17.49 -16.04
CA VAL A 20 -8.19 17.59 -15.27
C VAL A 20 -7.02 17.82 -16.21
N ILE A 21 -6.97 17.10 -17.34
CA ILE A 21 -5.95 17.29 -18.38
C ILE A 21 -5.98 18.72 -18.92
N GLU A 22 -7.16 19.26 -19.22
CA GLU A 22 -7.32 20.64 -19.70
C GLU A 22 -6.86 21.65 -18.63
N ALA A 23 -7.25 21.46 -17.38
CA ALA A 23 -6.87 22.34 -16.27
C ALA A 23 -5.35 22.38 -16.07
N ILE A 24 -4.70 21.21 -15.98
CA ILE A 24 -3.24 21.09 -15.86
C ILE A 24 -2.56 21.73 -17.08
N SER A 25 -3.06 21.45 -18.28
CA SER A 25 -2.49 22.00 -19.51
C SER A 25 -2.57 23.53 -19.54
N LYS A 26 -3.69 24.11 -19.11
CA LYS A 26 -3.88 25.55 -18.99
C LYS A 26 -2.94 26.15 -17.94
N GLU A 27 -2.82 25.52 -16.78
CA GLU A 27 -1.92 25.97 -15.72
C GLU A 27 -0.47 26.00 -16.19
N GLN A 28 0.02 24.91 -16.81
CA GLN A 28 1.42 24.85 -17.26
C GLN A 28 1.69 25.85 -18.39
N ARG A 29 0.72 26.14 -19.28
CA ARG A 29 0.88 27.19 -20.31
C ARG A 29 0.99 28.60 -19.72
N LEU A 30 0.27 28.87 -18.63
CA LEU A 30 0.30 30.17 -17.95
C LEU A 30 1.51 30.35 -17.02
N ARG A 31 2.12 29.24 -16.59
CA ARG A 31 3.26 29.24 -15.68
C ARG A 31 4.44 30.01 -16.27
N GLN A 32 5.01 30.88 -15.46
CA GLN A 32 6.21 31.67 -15.79
C GLN A 32 7.47 31.00 -15.24
N PRO A 33 8.64 31.20 -15.87
CA PRO A 33 9.89 30.68 -15.35
C PRO A 33 10.23 31.36 -14.01
N ALA A 34 11.02 30.68 -13.19
CA ALA A 34 11.50 31.26 -11.94
C ALA A 34 12.28 32.57 -12.22
N ARG A 35 12.19 33.55 -11.31
CA ARG A 35 12.82 34.86 -11.49
C ARG A 35 14.35 34.75 -11.69
N ASN A 36 14.97 33.79 -11.02
CA ASN A 36 16.39 33.46 -11.05
C ASN A 36 16.79 32.44 -12.14
N ALA A 37 15.88 32.00 -13.00
CA ALA A 37 16.20 31.09 -14.10
C ALA A 37 17.21 31.74 -15.08
N ALA A 38 18.05 30.90 -15.71
CA ALA A 38 19.04 31.38 -16.66
C ALA A 38 18.35 32.06 -17.86
N LYS A 39 19.06 32.96 -18.54
CA LYS A 39 18.51 33.68 -19.69
C LYS A 39 18.09 32.71 -20.80
N GLU A 40 18.86 31.66 -21.01
CA GLU A 40 18.59 30.61 -21.98
C GLU A 40 17.32 29.83 -21.64
N ASP A 41 17.15 29.42 -20.37
CA ASP A 41 15.92 28.75 -19.90
C ASP A 41 14.69 29.62 -20.11
N LYS A 42 14.78 30.93 -19.84
CA LYS A 42 13.67 31.88 -20.06
C LYS A 42 13.30 32.00 -21.52
N MET A 43 14.28 31.93 -22.42
CA MET A 43 14.06 31.97 -23.86
C MET A 43 13.41 30.67 -24.35
N ASN A 44 13.87 29.52 -23.85
CA ASN A 44 13.33 28.20 -24.19
C ASN A 44 11.94 27.95 -23.55
N TRP A 45 11.63 28.58 -22.42
CA TRP A 45 10.41 28.36 -21.61
C TRP A 45 9.10 28.53 -22.39
N HIS A 46 9.09 29.49 -23.33
CA HIS A 46 7.91 29.85 -24.10
C HIS A 46 7.80 29.11 -25.44
N THR A 47 8.76 28.24 -25.77
CA THR A 47 8.67 27.40 -26.97
C THR A 47 7.54 26.37 -26.82
N ALA A 48 6.94 25.96 -27.94
CA ALA A 48 5.89 24.96 -27.95
C ALA A 48 6.39 23.62 -27.37
N ALA A 49 7.60 23.19 -27.76
CA ALA A 49 8.22 21.96 -27.26
C ALA A 49 8.40 21.96 -25.72
N ALA A 50 8.96 23.05 -25.16
CA ALA A 50 9.12 23.15 -23.70
C ALA A 50 7.79 23.26 -22.95
N GLN A 51 6.75 23.79 -23.59
CA GLN A 51 5.40 23.79 -23.01
C GLN A 51 4.81 22.38 -22.99
N GLU A 52 4.91 21.64 -24.10
CA GLU A 52 4.42 20.27 -24.23
C GLU A 52 5.12 19.32 -23.26
N GLU A 53 6.44 19.43 -23.12
CA GLU A 53 7.23 18.65 -22.16
C GLU A 53 6.75 18.90 -20.72
N ARG A 54 6.60 20.17 -20.30
CA ARG A 54 6.11 20.51 -18.96
C ARG A 54 4.69 20.02 -18.70
N ILE A 55 3.82 20.04 -19.72
CA ILE A 55 2.47 19.47 -19.63
C ILE A 55 2.58 17.95 -19.44
N SER A 56 3.39 17.27 -20.25
CA SER A 56 3.61 15.83 -20.16
C SER A 56 4.14 15.42 -18.79
N GLU A 57 5.16 16.11 -18.27
CA GLU A 57 5.70 15.86 -16.93
C GLU A 57 4.67 16.11 -15.82
N ALA A 58 3.88 17.19 -15.92
CA ALA A 58 2.84 17.49 -14.95
C ALA A 58 1.74 16.43 -14.95
N LEU A 59 1.35 15.94 -16.13
CA LEU A 59 0.41 14.83 -16.28
C LEU A 59 1.01 13.53 -15.74
N ALA A 60 2.27 13.21 -16.04
CA ALA A 60 2.94 12.03 -15.51
C ALA A 60 2.96 12.04 -13.97
N LYS A 61 3.21 13.19 -13.34
CA LYS A 61 3.20 13.35 -11.87
C LYS A 61 1.85 13.09 -11.23
N THR A 62 0.74 13.17 -11.96
CA THR A 62 -0.56 12.82 -11.38
C THR A 62 -0.66 11.33 -11.06
N SER A 63 0.18 10.46 -11.64
CA SER A 63 0.21 9.03 -11.30
C SER A 63 0.57 8.77 -9.84
N VAL A 64 1.32 9.66 -9.20
CA VAL A 64 1.72 9.56 -7.78
C VAL A 64 0.99 10.57 -6.89
N ASP A 65 -0.07 11.20 -7.40
CA ASP A 65 -0.96 12.08 -6.63
C ASP A 65 -2.23 11.31 -6.24
N PRO A 66 -2.46 11.03 -4.95
CA PRO A 66 -3.65 10.31 -4.49
C PRO A 66 -5.00 10.90 -4.94
N LEU A 67 -5.05 12.18 -5.31
CA LEU A 67 -6.27 12.83 -5.79
C LEU A 67 -6.57 12.52 -7.26
N PHE A 68 -5.54 12.35 -8.10
CA PHE A 68 -5.67 12.30 -9.55
C PHE A 68 -5.21 10.99 -10.19
N ALA A 69 -4.39 10.20 -9.49
CA ALA A 69 -3.91 8.91 -9.95
C ALA A 69 -5.09 7.98 -10.25
N GLU A 70 -5.01 7.23 -11.34
CA GLU A 70 -5.99 6.18 -11.68
C GLU A 70 -5.39 4.82 -11.35
N VAL A 71 -6.21 3.89 -10.85
CA VAL A 71 -5.74 2.55 -10.49
C VAL A 71 -5.56 1.73 -11.75
N LEU A 72 -4.32 1.39 -12.09
CA LEU A 72 -3.99 0.56 -13.24
C LEU A 72 -4.25 -0.92 -12.92
N CYS A 73 -3.67 -1.37 -11.82
CA CYS A 73 -3.91 -2.70 -11.27
C CYS A 73 -3.81 -2.68 -9.74
N ILE A 74 -4.42 -3.69 -9.13
CA ILE A 74 -4.41 -3.99 -7.71
C ILE A 74 -3.84 -5.39 -7.58
N SER A 75 -2.67 -5.49 -6.97
CA SER A 75 -2.14 -6.77 -6.55
C SER A 75 -2.54 -7.04 -5.11
N PHE A 76 -2.82 -8.30 -4.77
CA PHE A 76 -3.23 -8.66 -3.43
C PHE A 76 -2.96 -10.14 -3.11
N ALA A 77 -2.93 -10.47 -1.82
CA ALA A 77 -2.99 -11.83 -1.31
C ALA A 77 -3.81 -11.89 -0.03
N LEU A 78 -4.58 -12.97 0.13
CA LEU A 78 -5.29 -13.29 1.37
C LEU A 78 -4.43 -14.27 2.18
N ASP A 79 -4.08 -13.89 3.40
CA ASP A 79 -3.19 -14.67 4.27
C ASP A 79 -1.92 -15.14 3.55
N ASP A 80 -1.75 -16.46 3.40
CA ASP A 80 -0.59 -17.11 2.79
C ASP A 80 -0.84 -17.51 1.32
N ASP A 81 -1.98 -17.13 0.72
CA ASP A 81 -2.30 -17.44 -0.66
C ASP A 81 -1.29 -16.82 -1.64
N GLU A 82 -1.22 -17.41 -2.84
CA GLU A 82 -0.44 -16.84 -3.94
C GLU A 82 -0.97 -15.45 -4.32
N PRO A 83 -0.10 -14.45 -4.53
CA PRO A 83 -0.53 -13.15 -5.01
C PRO A 83 -1.29 -13.24 -6.32
N ASN A 84 -2.33 -12.43 -6.42
CA ASN A 84 -3.13 -12.26 -7.61
C ASN A 84 -3.18 -10.78 -7.98
N VAL A 85 -3.61 -10.47 -9.19
CA VAL A 85 -3.71 -9.10 -9.69
C VAL A 85 -5.01 -8.93 -10.49
N PHE A 86 -5.74 -7.87 -10.17
CA PHE A 86 -6.80 -7.36 -11.01
C PHE A 86 -6.34 -6.05 -11.64
N GLY A 87 -6.57 -5.84 -12.92
CA GLY A 87 -6.20 -4.61 -13.59
C GLY A 87 -6.76 -4.54 -14.98
N PHE A 88 -6.71 -3.34 -15.56
CA PHE A 88 -7.25 -3.11 -16.89
C PHE A 88 -6.14 -3.04 -17.94
N GLY A 89 -6.44 -3.62 -19.10
CA GLY A 89 -5.52 -3.71 -20.24
C GLY A 89 -6.08 -4.64 -21.32
N PRO A 90 -5.58 -4.56 -22.56
CA PRO A 90 -5.85 -5.55 -23.60
C PRO A 90 -5.01 -6.84 -23.45
N GLY A 91 -4.27 -7.02 -22.35
CA GLY A 91 -3.37 -8.15 -22.14
C GLY A 91 -4.06 -9.35 -21.48
N PRO A 92 -3.45 -10.56 -21.55
CA PRO A 92 -3.98 -11.72 -20.84
C PRO A 92 -3.81 -11.66 -19.32
N GLU A 93 -2.85 -10.87 -18.81
CA GLU A 93 -2.62 -10.71 -17.36
C GLU A 93 -3.45 -9.58 -16.75
N LEU A 94 -3.73 -8.52 -17.50
CA LEU A 94 -4.59 -7.41 -17.09
C LEU A 94 -5.73 -7.32 -18.10
N THR A 95 -6.88 -7.90 -17.76
CA THR A 95 -7.94 -8.24 -18.72
C THR A 95 -9.16 -7.32 -18.65
N ALA A 96 -9.29 -6.51 -17.60
CA ALA A 96 -10.44 -5.63 -17.48
C ALA A 96 -10.39 -4.56 -18.60
N PRO A 97 -11.52 -4.20 -19.20
CA PRO A 97 -11.55 -3.18 -20.25
C PRO A 97 -11.42 -1.75 -19.71
N ASN A 98 -11.69 -1.54 -18.41
CA ASN A 98 -11.63 -0.23 -17.77
C ASN A 98 -11.39 -0.38 -16.25
N GLU A 99 -11.14 0.74 -15.59
CA GLU A 99 -10.87 0.79 -14.15
C GLU A 99 -12.04 0.28 -13.29
N VAL A 100 -13.29 0.54 -13.68
CA VAL A 100 -14.48 0.05 -12.93
C VAL A 100 -14.46 -1.48 -12.88
N GLU A 101 -14.27 -2.12 -14.04
CA GLU A 101 -14.23 -3.58 -14.16
C GLU A 101 -12.97 -4.20 -13.54
N ALA A 102 -11.93 -3.42 -13.24
CA ALA A 102 -10.80 -3.85 -12.43
C ALA A 102 -11.09 -3.76 -10.92
N LEU A 103 -11.83 -2.73 -10.47
CA LEU A 103 -12.12 -2.47 -9.06
C LEU A 103 -13.27 -3.33 -8.51
N GLU A 104 -14.28 -3.66 -9.31
CA GLU A 104 -15.44 -4.42 -8.86
C GLU A 104 -15.11 -5.85 -8.38
N PRO A 105 -14.29 -6.64 -9.11
CA PRO A 105 -13.87 -7.96 -8.64
C PRO A 105 -13.08 -7.90 -7.33
N PHE A 106 -12.19 -6.90 -7.19
CA PHE A 106 -11.47 -6.67 -5.94
C PHE A 106 -12.44 -6.36 -4.79
N ARG A 107 -13.42 -5.47 -5.02
CA ARG A 107 -14.44 -5.16 -4.02
C ARG A 107 -15.20 -6.41 -3.57
N TYR A 108 -15.69 -7.18 -4.55
CA TYR A 108 -16.43 -8.41 -4.27
C TYR A 108 -15.57 -9.42 -3.49
N LEU A 109 -14.29 -9.56 -3.83
CA LEU A 109 -13.37 -10.43 -3.12
C LEU A 109 -13.21 -10.00 -1.65
N VAL A 110 -13.04 -8.71 -1.39
CA VAL A 110 -12.96 -8.19 -0.02
C VAL A 110 -14.26 -8.47 0.74
N ASP A 111 -15.42 -8.17 0.16
CA ASP A 111 -16.72 -8.36 0.82
C ASP A 111 -17.04 -9.82 1.15
N THR A 112 -16.54 -10.76 0.33
CA THR A 112 -16.84 -12.20 0.48
C THR A 112 -15.78 -12.99 1.24
N SER A 113 -14.54 -12.50 1.26
CA SER A 113 -13.40 -13.26 1.80
C SER A 113 -12.79 -12.62 3.04
N CYS A 114 -13.01 -11.33 3.27
CA CYS A 114 -12.54 -10.63 4.47
C CYS A 114 -13.63 -10.56 5.55
N GLY A 115 -13.23 -10.26 6.78
CA GLY A 115 -14.12 -10.10 7.93
C GLY A 115 -13.68 -8.92 8.81
N PRO A 116 -14.45 -8.57 9.87
CA PRO A 116 -14.11 -7.47 10.78
C PRO A 116 -12.71 -7.57 11.42
N ASN A 117 -12.16 -8.78 11.47
CA ASN A 117 -10.84 -9.06 12.02
C ASN A 117 -9.70 -9.02 10.99
N THR A 118 -10.01 -8.86 9.70
CA THR A 118 -9.01 -8.79 8.63
C THR A 118 -8.17 -7.53 8.77
N THR A 119 -6.85 -7.71 8.74
CA THR A 119 -5.88 -6.61 8.72
C THR A 119 -5.46 -6.32 7.30
N TRP A 120 -5.63 -5.06 6.87
CA TRP A 120 -5.10 -4.54 5.61
C TRP A 120 -3.62 -4.25 5.79
N VAL A 121 -2.77 -4.87 5.00
CA VAL A 121 -1.31 -4.77 5.07
C VAL A 121 -0.78 -4.23 3.75
N GLY A 122 0.10 -3.25 3.81
CA GLY A 122 0.69 -2.64 2.61
C GLY A 122 1.95 -1.84 2.96
N HIS A 123 2.55 -1.20 1.98
CA HIS A 123 3.72 -0.33 2.18
C HIS A 123 3.41 1.07 1.66
N ASN A 124 3.37 2.07 2.55
CA ASN A 124 2.81 3.40 2.26
C ASN A 124 1.28 3.40 1.96
N LEU A 125 0.63 2.31 2.34
CA LEU A 125 -0.80 2.03 2.19
C LEU A 125 -1.70 3.19 2.62
N LYS A 126 -1.41 3.84 3.75
CA LYS A 126 -2.28 4.89 4.30
C LYS A 126 -2.19 6.20 3.52
N LYS A 127 -0.99 6.58 3.09
CA LYS A 127 -0.77 7.87 2.43
C LYS A 127 -1.05 7.79 0.93
N PHE A 128 -0.94 6.59 0.35
CA PHE A 128 -1.08 6.39 -1.08
C PHE A 128 -2.25 5.48 -1.44
N ASP A 129 -2.11 4.16 -1.33
CA ASP A 129 -3.04 3.18 -1.91
C ASP A 129 -4.48 3.36 -1.43
N LEU A 130 -4.71 3.44 -0.10
CA LEU A 130 -6.07 3.65 0.44
C LEU A 130 -6.62 5.01 0.04
N ALA A 131 -5.78 6.04 -0.04
CA ALA A 131 -6.20 7.37 -0.43
C ALA A 131 -6.60 7.43 -1.91
N VAL A 132 -5.81 6.80 -2.79
CA VAL A 132 -6.13 6.62 -4.21
C VAL A 132 -7.44 5.84 -4.34
N LEU A 133 -7.53 4.63 -3.76
CA LEU A 133 -8.71 3.77 -3.85
C LEU A 133 -9.98 4.50 -3.40
N LEU A 134 -9.95 5.19 -2.25
CA LEU A 134 -11.09 5.95 -1.75
C LEU A 134 -11.52 7.07 -2.73
N ASN A 135 -10.56 7.82 -3.27
CA ASN A 135 -10.84 8.87 -4.24
C ASN A 135 -11.37 8.29 -5.57
N ARG A 136 -10.87 7.13 -6.00
CA ARG A 136 -11.34 6.44 -7.21
C ARG A 136 -12.72 5.84 -7.06
N TYR A 137 -13.02 5.18 -5.94
CA TYR A 137 -14.37 4.75 -5.63
C TYR A 137 -15.37 5.92 -5.71
N ARG A 138 -15.03 7.07 -5.10
CA ARG A 138 -15.86 8.28 -5.17
C ARG A 138 -16.00 8.84 -6.59
N ALA A 139 -14.89 8.96 -7.33
CA ALA A 139 -14.88 9.52 -8.67
C ALA A 139 -15.68 8.65 -9.66
N LEU A 140 -15.59 7.33 -9.53
CA LEU A 140 -16.28 6.35 -10.38
C LEU A 140 -17.71 6.04 -9.90
N ARG A 141 -18.12 6.58 -8.76
CA ARG A 141 -19.43 6.30 -8.11
C ARG A 141 -19.65 4.83 -7.79
N ILE A 142 -18.57 4.16 -7.40
CA ILE A 142 -18.58 2.79 -6.90
C ILE A 142 -18.51 2.87 -5.37
N GLU A 143 -19.39 2.16 -4.68
CA GLU A 143 -19.29 2.04 -3.23
C GLU A 143 -18.06 1.20 -2.85
N PRO A 144 -17.19 1.66 -1.94
CA PRO A 144 -16.07 0.85 -1.42
C PRO A 144 -16.57 -0.47 -0.79
N PRO A 145 -15.68 -1.46 -0.61
CA PRO A 145 -16.02 -2.67 0.16
C PRO A 145 -16.53 -2.33 1.57
N VAL A 146 -17.40 -3.18 2.12
CA VAL A 146 -18.02 -2.99 3.45
C VAL A 146 -16.97 -2.81 4.55
N LEU A 147 -15.84 -3.51 4.42
CA LEU A 147 -14.73 -3.50 5.39
C LEU A 147 -13.57 -2.60 4.96
N PHE A 148 -13.81 -1.68 4.01
CA PHE A 148 -12.80 -0.70 3.61
C PHE A 148 -12.46 0.23 4.78
N PRO A 149 -11.17 0.50 5.07
CA PRO A 149 -10.78 1.41 6.13
C PRO A 149 -11.43 2.79 5.98
N SER A 150 -11.93 3.35 7.07
CA SER A 150 -12.69 4.61 7.05
C SER A 150 -11.79 5.81 7.25
N TRP A 151 -11.86 6.80 6.35
CA TRP A 151 -11.11 8.04 6.50
C TRP A 151 -11.84 9.04 7.40
N THR A 152 -11.20 9.44 8.50
CA THR A 152 -11.78 10.36 9.51
C THR A 152 -11.48 11.85 9.25
N GLY A 153 -10.77 12.17 8.16
CA GLY A 153 -10.26 13.52 7.89
C GLY A 153 -8.83 13.76 8.39
N ARG A 154 -8.31 12.88 9.25
CA ARG A 154 -6.92 12.97 9.76
C ARG A 154 -6.19 11.63 9.77
N TYR A 155 -6.89 10.55 10.09
CA TYR A 155 -6.35 9.20 10.17
C TYR A 155 -7.31 8.18 9.56
N TRP A 156 -6.78 7.02 9.21
CA TRP A 156 -7.57 5.86 8.83
C TRP A 156 -8.04 5.12 10.08
N ASP A 157 -9.33 4.85 10.14
CA ASP A 157 -9.96 3.99 11.13
C ASP A 157 -10.19 2.60 10.54
N GLY A 158 -9.98 1.56 11.34
CA GLY A 158 -9.91 0.17 10.92
C GLY A 158 -8.54 -0.50 11.14
N ARG A 159 -8.42 -1.77 10.76
CA ARG A 159 -7.21 -2.58 10.96
C ARG A 159 -6.23 -2.39 9.80
N VAL A 160 -5.45 -1.32 9.83
CA VAL A 160 -4.48 -0.97 8.75
C VAL A 160 -3.04 -1.02 9.23
N PHE A 161 -2.29 -2.03 8.78
CA PHE A 161 -0.85 -2.18 9.00
C PHE A 161 -0.07 -1.60 7.82
N ASP A 162 0.45 -0.40 8.00
CA ASP A 162 1.37 0.20 7.02
C ASP A 162 2.82 -0.13 7.40
N THR A 163 3.46 -1.00 6.64
CA THR A 163 4.83 -1.47 6.92
C THR A 163 5.86 -0.34 6.81
N MET A 164 5.57 0.73 6.07
CA MET A 164 6.45 1.91 6.00
C MET A 164 6.44 2.67 7.33
N ASP A 165 5.25 2.91 7.90
CA ASP A 165 5.11 3.57 9.21
C ASP A 165 5.76 2.75 10.34
N ARG A 166 5.83 1.42 10.19
CA ARG A 166 6.46 0.48 11.14
C ARG A 166 7.95 0.26 10.92
N THR A 167 8.53 0.94 9.93
CA THR A 167 9.98 0.94 9.70
C THR A 167 10.54 2.28 10.17
N PRO A 168 10.98 2.38 11.43
CA PRO A 168 11.54 3.63 11.94
C PRO A 168 12.82 3.96 11.16
N SER A 169 12.78 5.08 10.43
CA SER A 169 13.94 5.60 9.70
C SER A 169 14.08 7.09 9.95
N SER A 170 15.32 7.55 10.07
CA SER A 170 15.66 8.97 10.31
C SER A 170 16.23 9.65 9.08
N ASN A 171 15.78 9.28 7.88
CA ASN A 171 16.31 9.84 6.62
C ASN A 171 15.84 11.28 6.35
N GLY A 172 15.16 11.92 7.31
CA GLY A 172 14.66 13.30 7.20
C GLY A 172 13.40 13.45 6.35
N LEU A 173 13.00 12.42 5.59
CA LEU A 173 11.83 12.43 4.71
C LEU A 173 10.60 11.74 5.34
N GLY A 174 10.80 10.96 6.41
CA GLY A 174 9.72 10.23 7.07
C GLY A 174 9.07 9.16 6.18
N MET A 175 9.85 8.64 5.23
CA MET A 175 9.47 7.59 4.28
C MET A 175 10.67 6.66 4.11
N VAL A 176 10.45 5.38 3.86
CA VAL A 176 11.48 4.42 3.47
C VAL A 176 10.93 3.62 2.32
N SER A 177 11.76 3.24 1.34
CA SER A 177 11.28 2.39 0.25
C SER A 177 11.08 0.96 0.74
N LEU A 178 10.21 0.20 0.05
CA LEU A 178 10.01 -1.21 0.34
C LEU A 178 11.34 -1.98 0.25
N ASP A 179 12.14 -1.70 -0.77
CA ASP A 179 13.44 -2.34 -0.98
C ASP A 179 14.44 -2.02 0.13
N ASP A 180 14.52 -0.76 0.57
CA ASP A 180 15.40 -0.37 1.68
C ASP A 180 14.96 -1.02 3.00
N ALA A 181 13.64 -1.09 3.24
CA ALA A 181 13.09 -1.76 4.42
C ALA A 181 13.37 -3.26 4.39
N CYS A 182 13.17 -3.92 3.26
CA CYS A 182 13.51 -5.33 3.06
C CYS A 182 15.01 -5.58 3.28
N LEU A 183 15.86 -4.76 2.66
CA LEU A 183 17.32 -4.85 2.80
C LEU A 183 17.75 -4.70 4.26
N ALA A 184 17.19 -3.73 4.99
CA ALA A 184 17.52 -3.49 6.39
C ALA A 184 17.22 -4.69 7.29
N TYR A 185 16.26 -5.52 6.91
CA TYR A 185 15.86 -6.72 7.66
C TYR A 185 16.35 -8.04 7.04
N GLY A 186 17.22 -7.98 6.03
CA GLY A 186 17.78 -9.18 5.37
C GLY A 186 16.77 -9.95 4.53
N ILE A 187 15.69 -9.30 4.07
CA ILE A 187 14.69 -9.87 3.18
C ILE A 187 15.15 -9.64 1.74
N VAL A 188 15.15 -10.70 0.93
CA VAL A 188 15.40 -10.58 -0.50
C VAL A 188 14.13 -10.04 -1.16
N SER A 189 14.15 -8.79 -1.60
CA SER A 189 13.03 -8.18 -2.30
C SER A 189 12.76 -8.88 -3.63
N SER A 190 11.49 -9.14 -3.91
CA SER A 190 11.03 -9.69 -5.18
C SER A 190 10.99 -8.66 -6.31
N LYS A 191 11.16 -7.34 -6.02
CA LYS A 191 11.16 -6.26 -7.02
C LYS A 191 12.27 -6.37 -8.06
N GLN A 192 13.44 -6.87 -7.66
CA GLN A 192 14.71 -6.59 -8.34
C GLN A 192 14.93 -7.27 -9.70
N LYS A 193 13.90 -7.84 -10.36
CA LYS A 193 14.12 -8.73 -11.53
C LYS A 193 13.23 -8.49 -12.74
N VAL A 194 12.35 -7.50 -12.73
CA VAL A 194 11.50 -7.23 -13.89
C VAL A 194 12.09 -6.08 -14.72
N ALA A 195 12.32 -6.37 -16.00
CA ALA A 195 12.70 -5.39 -17.00
C ALA A 195 11.72 -5.47 -18.16
N LEU A 196 11.59 -4.34 -18.84
CA LEU A 196 10.87 -4.22 -20.09
C LEU A 196 11.59 -4.98 -21.21
N GLU A 197 10.92 -5.20 -22.33
CA GLU A 197 11.48 -5.93 -23.48
C GLU A 197 12.77 -5.30 -24.02
N ASP A 198 12.92 -3.98 -23.93
CA ASP A 198 14.12 -3.24 -24.34
C ASP A 198 15.24 -3.23 -23.28
N GLY A 199 15.05 -3.95 -22.17
CA GLY A 199 15.99 -4.03 -21.05
C GLY A 199 15.86 -2.87 -20.04
N THR A 200 14.93 -1.93 -20.24
CA THR A 200 14.66 -0.87 -19.26
C THR A 200 14.15 -1.48 -17.96
N PRO A 201 14.73 -1.19 -16.79
CA PRO A 201 14.19 -1.67 -15.51
C PRO A 201 12.77 -1.18 -15.27
N LEU A 202 11.88 -2.07 -14.80
CA LEU A 202 10.55 -1.66 -14.36
C LEU A 202 10.62 -1.11 -12.93
N LEU A 203 10.42 0.20 -12.82
CA LEU A 203 10.35 0.99 -11.59
C LEU A 203 8.98 1.68 -11.50
N GLY A 204 8.61 2.18 -10.33
CA GLY A 204 7.38 2.97 -10.16
C GLY A 204 7.25 4.15 -11.15
N SER A 205 8.37 4.79 -11.52
CA SER A 205 8.39 5.88 -12.51
C SER A 205 8.17 5.42 -13.96
N THR A 206 8.34 4.14 -14.27
CA THR A 206 8.22 3.57 -15.63
C THR A 206 6.97 2.71 -15.80
N VAL A 207 6.13 2.55 -14.78
CA VAL A 207 4.86 1.81 -14.84
C VAL A 207 3.97 2.34 -15.98
N GLY A 208 3.84 3.67 -16.09
CA GLY A 208 3.06 4.28 -17.16
C GLY A 208 3.62 4.00 -18.56
N LEU A 209 4.94 4.01 -18.72
CA LEU A 209 5.60 3.66 -19.99
C LEU A 209 5.36 2.19 -20.35
N ALA A 210 5.51 1.28 -19.38
CA ALA A 210 5.26 -0.15 -19.57
C ALA A 210 3.81 -0.41 -20.02
N PHE A 211 2.85 0.31 -19.41
CA PHE A 211 1.45 0.24 -19.80
C PHE A 211 1.22 0.72 -21.23
N GLU A 212 1.78 1.87 -21.61
CA GLU A 212 1.67 2.42 -22.98
C GLU A 212 2.26 1.49 -24.04
N ARG A 213 3.31 0.73 -23.68
CA ARG A 213 3.96 -0.25 -24.54
C ARG A 213 3.25 -1.61 -24.59
N GLY A 214 2.23 -1.81 -23.76
CA GLY A 214 1.50 -3.06 -23.70
C GLY A 214 2.23 -4.19 -22.96
N GLU A 215 3.16 -3.85 -22.07
CA GLU A 215 3.99 -4.80 -21.32
C GLU A 215 3.25 -5.29 -20.05
N TYR A 216 1.99 -5.72 -20.21
CA TYR A 216 1.07 -6.05 -19.11
C TYR A 216 1.56 -7.20 -18.23
N LYS A 217 2.27 -8.17 -18.83
CA LYS A 217 2.90 -9.27 -18.09
C LYS A 217 3.96 -8.79 -17.12
N ALA A 218 4.81 -7.86 -17.57
CA ALA A 218 5.85 -7.28 -16.71
C ALA A 218 5.21 -6.52 -15.54
N LEU A 219 4.15 -5.73 -15.82
CA LEU A 219 3.37 -5.03 -14.79
C LEU A 219 2.77 -5.98 -13.76
N ALA A 220 2.12 -7.07 -14.20
CA ALA A 220 1.53 -8.06 -13.31
C ALA A 220 2.58 -8.71 -12.41
N ILE A 221 3.73 -9.12 -12.97
CA ILE A 221 4.82 -9.74 -12.20
C ILE A 221 5.41 -8.74 -11.20
N TYR A 222 5.60 -7.48 -11.61
CA TYR A 222 6.14 -6.43 -10.76
C TYR A 222 5.21 -6.16 -9.56
N ALA A 223 3.92 -5.93 -9.80
CA ALA A 223 2.94 -5.67 -8.75
C ALA A 223 2.82 -6.87 -7.78
N MET A 224 2.73 -8.10 -8.28
CA MET A 224 2.71 -9.29 -7.42
C MET A 224 4.01 -9.47 -6.60
N GLY A 225 5.15 -9.00 -7.11
CA GLY A 225 6.42 -8.98 -6.38
C GLY A 225 6.37 -8.15 -5.09
N ASP A 226 5.61 -7.06 -5.10
CA ASP A 226 5.46 -6.17 -3.93
C ASP A 226 4.67 -6.84 -2.83
N ILE A 227 3.67 -7.65 -3.19
CA ILE A 227 2.88 -8.44 -2.24
C ILE A 227 3.77 -9.44 -1.50
N TYR A 228 4.65 -10.16 -2.20
CA TYR A 228 5.61 -11.05 -1.55
C TYR A 228 6.49 -10.31 -0.54
N SER A 229 7.13 -9.23 -0.99
CA SER A 229 8.08 -8.46 -0.18
C SER A 229 7.41 -7.83 1.03
N THR A 230 6.23 -7.24 0.83
CA THR A 230 5.42 -6.61 1.89
C THR A 230 4.93 -7.63 2.91
N ARG A 231 4.50 -8.81 2.46
CA ARG A 231 4.05 -9.88 3.36
C ARG A 231 5.19 -10.41 4.23
N GLU A 232 6.37 -10.65 3.64
CA GLU A 232 7.55 -11.03 4.44
C GLU A 232 7.96 -9.92 5.42
N LEU A 233 7.94 -8.67 4.96
CA LEU A 233 8.23 -7.51 5.81
C LEU A 233 7.27 -7.43 7.00
N TYR A 234 5.96 -7.59 6.76
CA TYR A 234 4.95 -7.67 7.81
C TYR A 234 5.24 -8.80 8.80
N ARG A 235 5.58 -10.00 8.33
CA ARG A 235 5.93 -11.12 9.22
C ARG A 235 7.15 -10.81 10.06
N VAL A 236 8.19 -10.19 9.52
CA VAL A 236 9.38 -9.79 10.29
C VAL A 236 9.02 -8.74 11.34
N GLN A 237 8.32 -7.67 10.95
CA GLN A 237 7.95 -6.56 11.85
C GLN A 237 7.03 -7.02 12.99
N THR A 238 6.15 -7.96 12.72
CA THR A 238 5.24 -8.52 13.73
C THR A 238 5.83 -9.72 14.48
N PHE A 239 7.07 -10.12 14.19
CA PHE A 239 7.69 -11.33 14.73
C PHE A 239 6.78 -12.56 14.51
N GLY A 240 6.25 -12.72 13.29
CA GLY A 240 5.31 -13.78 12.93
C GLY A 240 3.97 -13.64 13.64
N GLY A 241 3.45 -12.42 13.75
CA GLY A 241 2.16 -12.14 14.40
C GLY A 241 2.19 -12.15 15.93
N ARG A 242 3.37 -12.17 16.57
CA ARG A 242 3.53 -12.14 18.02
C ARG A 242 3.50 -10.74 18.62
N ARG A 243 3.85 -9.72 17.84
CA ARG A 243 3.93 -8.32 18.28
C ARG A 243 3.27 -7.38 17.29
N GLU A 244 2.79 -6.27 17.84
CA GLU A 244 2.25 -5.11 17.11
C GLU A 244 1.16 -5.40 16.06
N CYS A 245 0.55 -6.57 16.14
CA CYS A 245 -0.64 -6.99 15.43
C CYS A 245 -1.88 -6.61 16.24
N TRP A 246 -3.03 -6.48 15.57
CA TRP A 246 -4.31 -6.58 16.27
C TRP A 246 -4.38 -8.00 16.83
N ALA A 247 -4.50 -8.12 18.16
CA ALA A 247 -4.59 -9.40 18.84
C ALA A 247 -5.63 -10.26 18.12
N SER A 248 -5.31 -11.54 17.92
CA SER A 248 -6.13 -12.41 17.08
C SER A 248 -7.54 -12.56 17.64
N ASP A 249 -7.74 -12.36 18.94
CA ASP A 249 -9.02 -12.63 19.58
C ASP A 249 -9.39 -11.48 20.52
N ASP A 250 -10.54 -10.83 20.32
CA ASP A 250 -11.16 -9.94 21.33
C ASP A 250 -11.35 -10.66 22.69
N GLU A 251 -11.38 -11.99 22.65
CA GLU A 251 -11.36 -12.91 23.79
C GLU A 251 -10.08 -12.80 24.64
N GLN A 252 -8.92 -12.53 24.02
CA GLN A 252 -7.65 -12.34 24.74
C GLN A 252 -7.61 -10.98 25.43
N LEU A 253 -8.17 -9.96 24.80
CA LEU A 253 -8.33 -8.66 25.43
C LEU A 253 -9.31 -8.77 26.60
N ALA A 254 -10.41 -9.52 26.43
CA ALA A 254 -11.35 -9.82 27.51
C ALA A 254 -10.66 -10.56 28.67
N GLU A 255 -9.87 -11.61 28.40
CA GLU A 255 -9.12 -12.36 29.43
C GLU A 255 -8.10 -11.45 30.15
N ILE A 256 -7.37 -10.61 29.42
CA ILE A 256 -6.43 -9.65 30.03
C ILE A 256 -7.15 -8.60 30.88
N LEU A 257 -8.33 -8.12 30.44
CA LEU A 257 -9.15 -7.17 31.19
C LEU A 257 -9.73 -7.82 32.45
N GLU A 258 -10.22 -9.06 32.37
CA GLU A 258 -10.67 -9.84 33.52
C GLU A 258 -9.54 -10.04 34.55
N ILE A 259 -8.33 -10.37 34.09
CA ILE A 259 -7.16 -10.47 34.97
C ILE A 259 -6.84 -9.11 35.60
N ARG A 260 -6.92 -8.00 34.85
CA ARG A 260 -6.68 -6.64 35.37
C ARG A 260 -7.71 -6.22 36.41
N ASP A 261 -8.97 -6.62 36.23
CA ASP A 261 -10.09 -6.27 37.12
C ASP A 261 -10.24 -7.23 38.30
N SER A 262 -9.51 -8.34 38.30
CA SER A 262 -9.49 -9.30 39.42
C SER A 262 -9.00 -8.68 40.74
N ALA A 263 -9.30 -9.34 41.87
CA ALA A 263 -8.84 -8.92 43.19
C ALA A 263 -7.34 -9.23 43.45
N GLU A 264 -6.62 -9.75 42.47
CA GLU A 264 -5.24 -10.18 42.60
C GLU A 264 -4.25 -9.03 42.84
N SER A 265 -3.12 -9.36 43.46
CA SER A 265 -2.01 -8.41 43.63
C SER A 265 -1.44 -7.99 42.27
N ALA A 266 -0.83 -6.80 42.18
CA ALA A 266 -0.23 -6.32 40.93
C ALA A 266 0.79 -7.32 40.33
N MET A 267 1.57 -7.98 41.19
CA MET A 267 2.53 -9.00 40.79
C MET A 267 1.85 -10.26 40.23
N ALA A 268 0.79 -10.72 40.88
CA ALA A 268 0.00 -11.87 40.41
C ALA A 268 -0.71 -11.56 39.08
N LYS A 269 -1.27 -10.36 38.92
CA LYS A 269 -1.86 -9.90 37.65
C LYS A 269 -0.83 -9.88 36.52
N SER A 270 0.36 -9.34 36.75
CA SER A 270 1.44 -9.36 35.76
C SER A 270 1.82 -10.79 35.36
N HIS A 271 1.90 -11.71 36.31
CA HIS A 271 2.22 -13.12 36.05
C HIS A 271 1.11 -13.83 35.26
N LEU A 272 -0.16 -13.62 35.62
CA LEU A 272 -1.32 -14.18 34.92
C LEU A 272 -1.42 -13.65 33.48
N ILE A 273 -1.23 -12.35 33.26
CA ILE A 273 -1.18 -11.76 31.91
C ILE A 273 -0.03 -12.36 31.11
N LEU A 274 1.16 -12.49 31.70
CA LEU A 274 2.31 -13.12 31.04
C LEU A 274 2.02 -14.58 30.67
N ASN A 275 1.40 -15.37 31.55
CA ASN A 275 1.01 -16.75 31.26
C ASN A 275 -0.03 -16.83 30.14
N ALA A 276 -1.05 -15.98 30.16
CA ALA A 276 -2.05 -15.90 29.09
C ALA A 276 -1.37 -15.61 27.74
N LEU A 277 -0.50 -14.59 27.69
CA LEU A 277 0.26 -14.22 26.50
C LEU A 277 1.22 -15.32 26.02
N VAL A 278 1.90 -16.03 26.93
CA VAL A 278 2.81 -17.15 26.60
C VAL A 278 2.04 -18.36 26.08
N SER A 279 0.90 -18.71 26.70
CA SER A 279 0.09 -19.86 26.31
C SER A 279 -0.43 -19.76 24.87
N LYS A 280 -0.62 -18.53 24.39
CA LYS A 280 -1.05 -18.19 23.04
C LYS A 280 0.12 -17.86 22.09
N GLY A 281 1.36 -18.00 22.55
CA GLY A 281 2.57 -17.79 21.75
C GLY A 281 2.90 -16.33 21.45
N MET A 282 2.27 -15.36 22.12
CA MET A 282 2.47 -13.93 21.86
C MET A 282 3.77 -13.39 22.48
N VAL A 283 4.26 -14.00 23.55
CA VAL A 283 5.54 -13.66 24.18
C VAL A 283 6.36 -14.93 24.43
N SER A 284 7.69 -14.83 24.41
CA SER A 284 8.56 -15.99 24.65
C SER A 284 8.32 -16.57 26.05
N ARG A 285 8.38 -17.89 26.16
CA ARG A 285 8.40 -18.60 27.46
C ARG A 285 9.53 -18.13 28.37
N ASP A 286 10.62 -17.61 27.80
CA ASP A 286 11.77 -17.09 28.55
C ASP A 286 11.46 -15.81 29.34
N LEU A 287 10.33 -15.15 29.05
CA LEU A 287 9.84 -13.97 29.76
C LEU A 287 9.01 -14.34 31.00
N LEU A 288 8.65 -15.62 31.18
CA LEU A 288 8.06 -16.06 32.44
C LEU A 288 9.11 -15.92 33.55
N PRO A 289 8.72 -15.38 34.72
CA PRO A 289 9.60 -15.37 35.88
C PRO A 289 10.10 -16.80 36.12
N ARG A 290 11.41 -16.98 36.11
CA ARG A 290 12.03 -18.23 36.54
C ARG A 290 11.85 -18.33 38.05
N GLU A 291 10.73 -18.92 38.46
CA GLU A 291 10.56 -19.86 39.58
C GLU A 291 9.20 -19.75 40.26
N ALA A 292 8.45 -20.86 40.19
CA ALA A 292 8.00 -21.59 41.36
C ALA A 292 7.92 -23.08 40.97
N ALA A 293 9.10 -23.72 40.87
CA ALA A 293 9.22 -25.18 40.93
C ALA A 293 9.47 -25.58 42.40
#